data_AF-A0A8C4QI69-F1
#
_entry.id   AF-A0A8C4QI69-F1
#
_cell.length_a   1.000
_cell.length_b   1.000
_cell.length_c   1.000
_cell.angle_alpha   90.00
_cell.angle_beta   90.00
_cell.angle_gamma   90.00
#
_symmetry.space_group_name_H-M   'P 1'
#
loop_
_entity.id
_entity.type
_entity.pdbx_description
1 polymer ?
#
loop_
_entity_poly.entity_id
_entity_poly.type
_entity_poly.pdbx_seq_one_letter_code
_entity_poly.pdbx_strand_id
1 'polypeptide(L)'
;MSIFMRISTSRFTRLERLSVCVCLLFLMMITNAMFFGLQSRIDSGMTETGATNYFSVGLLYVIVCSSFIELPVSLLVVRIFRCRLPKQKGPQHKKHATWKLCSGPLPHWTLYIAWFLIAISILSSGFFTILYSMEWGPVKAKKWLVGFLLSFGVNIILTQPIKIVLITVYIILLKKVFKLSKTELLEQEKEELEYFGLDLNLQGKNGVQEKSNVSKKPVLNLPEEDYIDDTPVMSKARRVNELRAEKRRREFYLSLLYIIVILAIVYASNDDFTYRFFETLYRLTGKSFKQVKTIENYWQWMNEKLVPLLLSGNQKSPSFIPVFKSLILGSVRLRQKRTVKDIVVYKRIKNLTICLNHGYMSGDDERMYKPNWVPMLELERNGTTESQSSGTESWWVFDEQPHSHGLASEGRLDTYDATGYIVNIPSHVRLKEILQSVQNSSWIDSNTKVLL
;
A
#
# COMPACT_ATOMS: atom_id res chain seq x y z
N MET A 1 -8.20 1.48 -20.16
CA MET A 1 -9.41 2.32 -20.33
C MET A 1 -10.52 1.72 -21.22
N SER A 2 -10.19 1.07 -22.35
CA SER A 2 -11.17 0.45 -23.29
C SER A 2 -12.10 -0.65 -22.71
N ILE A 3 -11.74 -1.25 -21.57
CA ILE A 3 -12.55 -2.31 -20.91
C ILE A 3 -13.80 -1.72 -20.24
N PHE A 4 -13.70 -0.48 -19.74
CA PHE A 4 -14.71 0.12 -18.86
C PHE A 4 -15.67 1.07 -19.57
N MET A 5 -15.24 1.69 -20.67
CA MET A 5 -16.08 2.56 -21.50
C MET A 5 -16.50 1.81 -22.78
N ARG A 6 -17.78 1.49 -22.89
CA ARG A 6 -18.35 0.91 -24.10
C ARG A 6 -18.60 2.03 -25.11
N ILE A 7 -17.73 2.15 -26.12
CA ILE A 7 -18.12 2.82 -27.36
C ILE A 7 -19.14 1.92 -28.05
N SER A 8 -20.35 2.43 -28.29
CA SER A 8 -21.55 1.72 -28.76
C SER A 8 -21.41 1.04 -30.13
N THR A 9 -20.28 1.23 -30.82
CA THR A 9 -20.03 0.72 -32.18
C THR A 9 -19.07 -0.49 -32.24
N SER A 10 -18.44 -0.89 -31.12
CA SER A 10 -17.44 -1.98 -31.11
C SER A 10 -18.02 -3.31 -30.61
N ARG A 11 -17.94 -4.35 -31.45
CA ARG A 11 -18.42 -5.73 -31.17
C ARG A 11 -17.41 -6.61 -30.40
N PHE A 12 -16.30 -6.03 -29.96
CA PHE A 12 -15.27 -6.75 -29.21
C PHE A 12 -15.74 -6.97 -27.76
N THR A 13 -15.83 -8.22 -27.31
CA THR A 13 -16.41 -8.59 -26.01
C THR A 13 -15.54 -8.12 -24.85
N ARG A 14 -16.12 -7.89 -23.67
CA ARG A 14 -15.36 -7.44 -22.49
C ARG A 14 -14.32 -8.49 -22.05
N LEU A 15 -14.65 -9.77 -22.17
CA LEU A 15 -13.75 -10.89 -21.85
C LEU A 15 -12.55 -10.94 -22.80
N GLU A 16 -12.76 -10.74 -24.10
CA GLU A 16 -11.65 -10.63 -25.06
C GLU A 16 -10.74 -9.42 -24.71
N ARG A 17 -11.29 -8.31 -24.19
CA ARG A 17 -10.45 -7.12 -23.86
C ARG A 17 -9.62 -7.37 -22.62
N LEU A 18 -10.24 -8.03 -21.66
CA LEU A 18 -9.61 -8.42 -20.43
C LEU A 18 -8.47 -9.42 -20.71
N SER A 19 -8.72 -10.46 -21.50
CA SER A 19 -7.70 -11.49 -21.78
C SER A 19 -6.48 -10.93 -22.50
N VAL A 20 -6.70 -10.02 -23.46
CA VAL A 20 -5.62 -9.32 -24.17
C VAL A 20 -4.86 -8.39 -23.23
N CYS A 21 -5.56 -7.67 -22.34
CA CYS A 21 -4.91 -6.81 -21.36
C CYS A 21 -4.05 -7.61 -20.38
N VAL A 22 -4.52 -8.77 -19.94
CA VAL A 22 -3.76 -9.68 -19.07
C VAL A 22 -2.54 -10.21 -19.81
N CYS A 23 -2.69 -10.65 -21.06
CA CYS A 23 -1.56 -11.10 -21.90
C CYS A 23 -0.49 -10.02 -22.05
N LEU A 24 -0.89 -8.77 -22.36
CA LEU A 24 0.04 -7.64 -22.46
C LEU A 24 0.71 -7.31 -21.13
N LEU A 25 0.01 -7.42 -19.99
CA LEU A 25 0.60 -7.20 -18.67
C LEU A 25 1.71 -8.23 -18.39
N PHE A 26 1.44 -9.52 -18.63
CA PHE A 26 2.44 -10.58 -18.45
C PHE A 26 3.63 -10.37 -19.39
N LEU A 27 3.39 -10.08 -20.67
CA LEU A 27 4.45 -9.75 -21.63
C LEU A 27 5.30 -8.56 -21.17
N MET A 28 4.66 -7.49 -20.68
CA MET A 28 5.35 -6.33 -20.13
C MET A 28 6.18 -6.69 -18.90
N MET A 29 5.67 -7.57 -18.05
CA MET A 29 6.36 -8.05 -16.85
C MET A 29 7.62 -8.85 -17.20
N ILE A 30 7.54 -9.81 -18.13
CA ILE A 30 8.72 -10.56 -18.58
C ILE A 30 9.72 -9.69 -19.35
N THR A 31 9.26 -8.74 -20.18
CA THR A 31 10.17 -7.82 -20.88
C THR A 31 10.90 -6.91 -19.89
N ASN A 32 10.19 -6.38 -18.88
CA ASN A 32 10.83 -5.60 -17.83
C ASN A 32 11.86 -6.44 -17.06
N ALA A 33 11.54 -7.71 -16.79
CA ALA A 33 12.48 -8.63 -16.16
C ALA A 33 13.74 -8.87 -17.02
N MET A 34 13.56 -9.14 -18.31
CA MET A 34 14.64 -9.38 -19.25
C MET A 34 15.66 -8.23 -19.30
N PHE A 35 15.17 -6.99 -19.25
CA PHE A 35 16.02 -5.80 -19.34
C PHE A 35 16.46 -5.22 -17.98
N PHE A 36 16.07 -5.83 -16.85
CA PHE A 36 16.40 -5.34 -15.51
C PHE A 36 17.92 -5.26 -15.27
N GLY A 37 18.67 -6.27 -15.74
CA GLY A 37 20.13 -6.29 -15.64
C GLY A 37 20.79 -5.15 -16.44
N LEU A 38 20.25 -4.82 -17.61
CA LEU A 38 20.75 -3.73 -18.45
C LEU A 38 20.38 -2.36 -17.85
N GLN A 39 19.16 -2.22 -17.33
CA GLN A 39 18.72 -1.04 -16.60
C GLN A 39 19.66 -0.73 -15.43
N SER A 40 19.97 -1.73 -14.60
CA SER A 40 20.89 -1.52 -13.47
C SER A 40 22.29 -1.06 -13.89
N ARG A 41 22.80 -1.49 -15.06
CA ARG A 41 24.11 -1.06 -15.59
C ARG A 41 24.09 0.37 -16.13
N ILE A 42 23.04 0.74 -16.86
CA ILE A 42 22.86 2.11 -17.38
C ILE A 42 22.73 3.09 -16.21
N ASP A 43 21.97 2.69 -15.19
CA ASP A 43 21.76 3.48 -13.98
C ASP A 43 23.07 3.66 -13.19
N SER A 44 23.95 2.65 -13.19
CA SER A 44 25.26 2.71 -12.52
C SER A 44 26.29 3.59 -13.23
N GLY A 45 26.22 3.71 -14.57
CA GLY A 45 27.19 4.49 -15.37
C GLY A 45 26.93 5.99 -15.40
N MET A 46 25.79 6.46 -14.88
CA MET A 46 25.33 7.84 -14.95
C MET A 46 25.24 8.56 -13.60
N THR A 47 25.52 7.89 -12.46
CA THR A 47 25.36 8.50 -11.13
C THR A 47 26.54 8.22 -10.20
N GLU A 48 27.55 9.09 -10.24
CA GLU A 48 28.50 9.30 -9.12
C GLU A 48 28.00 10.37 -8.12
N THR A 49 26.80 10.91 -8.30
CA THR A 49 26.21 11.88 -7.36
C THR A 49 25.06 11.25 -6.60
N GLY A 50 25.30 11.00 -5.31
CA GLY A 50 24.31 10.47 -4.37
C GLY A 50 23.14 11.43 -4.18
N ALA A 51 22.01 11.13 -4.81
CA ALA A 51 20.67 11.44 -4.31
C ALA A 51 19.61 10.75 -5.20
N THR A 52 18.69 10.06 -4.52
CA THR A 52 17.37 9.57 -4.94
C THR A 52 16.82 10.08 -6.28
N ASN A 53 17.18 9.44 -7.40
CA ASN A 53 16.47 9.61 -8.67
C ASN A 53 15.77 8.30 -9.05
N TYR A 54 14.52 8.16 -8.60
CA TYR A 54 13.62 7.07 -9.01
C TYR A 54 13.25 7.10 -10.50
N PHE A 55 13.61 8.18 -11.20
CA PHE A 55 13.36 8.38 -12.63
C PHE A 55 14.68 8.18 -13.41
N SER A 56 15.08 6.93 -13.58
CA SER A 56 16.32 6.60 -14.27
C SER A 56 16.15 6.49 -15.79
N VAL A 57 17.17 6.87 -16.55
CA VAL A 57 17.22 6.72 -18.02
C VAL A 57 17.02 5.25 -18.42
N GLY A 58 17.53 4.31 -17.63
CA GLY A 58 17.28 2.89 -17.83
C GLY A 58 15.80 2.51 -17.77
N LEU A 59 15.00 3.16 -16.90
CA LEU A 59 13.55 2.93 -16.82
C LEU A 59 12.83 3.42 -18.08
N LEU A 60 13.23 4.57 -18.64
CA LEU A 60 12.71 5.07 -19.90
C LEU A 60 13.06 4.14 -21.07
N TYR A 61 14.30 3.63 -21.12
CA TYR A 61 14.73 2.67 -22.13
C TYR A 61 13.85 1.41 -22.13
N VAL A 62 13.61 0.81 -20.95
CA VAL A 62 12.75 -0.37 -20.81
C VAL A 62 11.31 -0.08 -21.26
N ILE A 63 10.77 1.10 -20.93
CA ILE A 63 9.40 1.51 -21.35
C ILE A 63 9.30 1.63 -22.89
N VAL A 64 10.35 2.15 -23.54
CA VAL A 64 10.39 2.26 -25.01
C VAL A 64 10.50 0.87 -25.65
N CYS A 65 11.43 0.02 -25.21
CA CYS A 65 11.60 -1.33 -25.74
C CYS A 65 10.36 -2.21 -25.56
N SER A 66 9.77 -2.21 -24.36
CA SER A 66 8.51 -2.91 -24.09
C SER A 66 7.37 -2.41 -24.98
N SER A 67 7.29 -1.09 -25.21
CA SER A 67 6.29 -0.52 -26.10
C SER A 67 6.42 -1.02 -27.55
N PHE A 68 7.64 -1.17 -28.06
CA PHE A 68 7.86 -1.73 -29.40
C PHE A 68 7.47 -3.22 -29.49
N ILE A 69 7.69 -3.99 -28.43
CA ILE A 69 7.33 -5.41 -28.37
C ILE A 69 5.80 -5.60 -28.24
N GLU A 70 5.13 -4.73 -27.49
CA GLU A 70 3.68 -4.77 -27.28
C GLU A 70 2.85 -4.39 -28.52
N LEU A 71 3.34 -3.43 -29.33
CA LEU A 71 2.63 -2.93 -30.50
C LEU A 71 2.23 -4.00 -31.52
N PRO A 72 3.11 -4.88 -32.02
CA PRO A 72 2.75 -5.91 -32.99
C PRO A 72 1.76 -6.92 -32.41
N VAL A 73 1.92 -7.31 -31.14
CA VAL A 73 0.97 -8.20 -30.44
C VAL A 73 -0.41 -7.57 -30.38
N SER A 74 -0.49 -6.29 -30.01
CA SER A 74 -1.76 -5.57 -29.94
C SER A 74 -2.44 -5.41 -31.31
N LEU A 75 -1.68 -5.17 -32.38
CA LEU A 75 -2.19 -5.06 -33.74
C LEU A 75 -2.67 -6.41 -34.28
N LEU A 76 -1.91 -7.48 -34.03
CA LEU A 76 -2.24 -8.84 -34.47
C LEU A 76 -3.56 -9.31 -33.84
N VAL A 77 -3.72 -9.10 -32.54
CA VAL A 77 -4.95 -9.38 -31.80
C VAL A 77 -6.13 -8.59 -32.36
N VAL A 78 -5.98 -7.27 -32.56
CA VAL A 78 -7.05 -6.44 -33.13
C VAL A 78 -7.42 -6.90 -34.54
N ARG A 79 -6.45 -7.36 -35.35
CA ARG A 79 -6.69 -7.86 -36.70
C ARG A 79 -7.49 -9.16 -36.70
N ILE A 80 -7.13 -10.11 -35.83
CA ILE A 80 -7.85 -11.39 -35.67
C ILE A 80 -9.31 -11.14 -35.24
N PHE A 81 -9.54 -10.26 -34.26
CA PHE A 81 -10.89 -10.00 -33.76
C PHE A 81 -11.73 -9.08 -34.65
N ARG A 82 -11.12 -8.14 -35.41
CA ARG A 82 -11.87 -7.28 -36.36
C ARG A 82 -12.38 -8.04 -37.59
N CYS A 83 -11.73 -9.11 -38.02
CA CYS A 83 -12.20 -9.90 -39.17
C CYS A 83 -13.42 -10.81 -38.83
N ARG A 84 -14.03 -10.69 -37.65
CA ARG A 84 -15.29 -11.35 -37.22
C ARG A 84 -16.57 -10.72 -37.83
N LEU A 85 -16.56 -10.25 -39.07
CA LEU A 85 -17.74 -9.61 -39.69
C LEU A 85 -18.68 -10.65 -40.33
N PRO A 86 -19.85 -10.97 -39.74
CA PRO A 86 -20.99 -11.45 -40.52
C PRO A 86 -21.64 -10.27 -41.26
N LYS A 87 -21.94 -10.49 -42.54
CA LYS A 87 -22.66 -9.57 -43.45
C LYS A 87 -24.09 -9.40 -42.92
N GLN A 88 -24.48 -8.19 -42.48
CA GLN A 88 -25.91 -7.88 -42.34
C GLN A 88 -26.53 -7.87 -43.75
N LYS A 89 -27.44 -8.81 -44.03
CA LYS A 89 -28.33 -8.75 -45.19
C LYS A 89 -29.50 -7.84 -44.81
N GLY A 90 -29.39 -6.56 -45.14
CA GLY A 90 -30.52 -5.63 -45.25
C GLY A 90 -30.55 -5.07 -46.67
N PRO A 91 -31.71 -4.59 -47.18
CA PRO A 91 -31.86 -4.19 -48.58
C PRO A 91 -30.87 -3.07 -48.94
N GLN A 92 -30.24 -3.19 -50.11
CA GLN A 92 -29.20 -2.28 -50.55
C GLN A 92 -29.78 -0.90 -50.89
N HIS A 93 -29.46 0.10 -50.06
CA HIS A 93 -29.36 1.48 -50.54
C HIS A 93 -27.90 1.93 -50.44
N LYS A 94 -27.34 2.30 -51.60
CA LYS A 94 -25.94 2.67 -51.82
C LYS A 94 -25.50 3.72 -50.78
N LYS A 95 -24.60 3.34 -49.86
CA LYS A 95 -23.82 4.26 -49.02
C LYS A 95 -22.33 4.00 -49.26
N HIS A 96 -21.58 5.09 -49.40
CA HIS A 96 -20.16 5.16 -49.73
C HIS A 96 -19.32 4.08 -49.05
N ALA A 97 -18.52 3.38 -49.86
CA ALA A 97 -17.66 2.28 -49.45
C ALA A 97 -16.55 2.76 -48.49
N THR A 98 -16.72 2.48 -47.20
CA THR A 98 -15.62 2.45 -46.23
C THR A 98 -14.83 1.16 -46.44
N TRP A 99 -13.55 1.31 -46.78
CA TRP A 99 -12.48 0.29 -46.86
C TRP A 99 -12.75 -1.01 -46.08
N LYS A 100 -12.89 -2.12 -46.81
CA LYS A 100 -12.83 -3.48 -46.27
C LYS A 100 -11.36 -3.91 -46.21
N LEU A 101 -10.77 -3.95 -45.01
CA LEU A 101 -9.42 -4.49 -44.80
C LEU A 101 -9.39 -6.01 -44.52
N CYS A 102 -10.55 -6.68 -44.47
CA CYS A 102 -10.62 -8.14 -44.41
C CYS A 102 -11.61 -8.63 -45.47
N SER A 103 -11.14 -9.45 -46.40
CA SER A 103 -11.98 -10.27 -47.28
C SER A 103 -12.42 -11.52 -46.51
N GLY A 104 -13.71 -11.59 -46.18
CA GLY A 104 -14.38 -12.79 -45.63
C GLY A 104 -14.36 -12.97 -44.10
N PRO A 105 -15.39 -13.61 -43.51
CA PRO A 105 -15.36 -14.04 -42.11
C PRO A 105 -14.35 -15.18 -41.95
N LEU A 106 -13.39 -15.02 -41.03
CA LEU A 106 -12.45 -16.09 -40.69
C LEU A 106 -13.21 -17.30 -40.10
N PRO A 107 -12.74 -18.55 -40.33
CA PRO A 107 -13.36 -19.75 -39.80
C PRO A 107 -13.48 -19.71 -38.27
N HIS A 108 -14.54 -20.32 -37.72
CA HIS A 108 -14.76 -20.37 -36.26
C HIS A 108 -13.59 -21.01 -35.48
N TRP A 109 -12.83 -21.93 -36.10
CA TRP A 109 -11.64 -22.55 -35.52
C TRP A 109 -10.52 -21.57 -35.17
N THR A 110 -10.41 -20.46 -35.90
CA THR A 110 -9.41 -19.41 -35.63
C THR A 110 -9.59 -18.79 -34.24
N LEU A 111 -10.80 -18.85 -33.67
CA LEU A 111 -11.07 -18.37 -32.32
C LEU A 111 -10.40 -19.22 -31.24
N TYR A 112 -10.48 -20.56 -31.36
CA TYR A 112 -9.84 -21.47 -30.42
C TYR A 112 -8.32 -21.34 -30.47
N ILE A 113 -7.77 -21.16 -31.67
CA ILE A 113 -6.34 -20.91 -31.88
C ILE A 113 -5.92 -19.60 -31.18
N ALA A 114 -6.71 -18.53 -31.29
CA ALA A 114 -6.42 -17.25 -30.64
C ALA A 114 -6.43 -17.35 -29.10
N TRP A 115 -7.42 -18.05 -28.52
CA TRP A 115 -7.48 -18.28 -27.08
C TRP A 115 -6.32 -19.15 -26.58
N PHE A 116 -5.97 -20.18 -27.33
CA PHE A 116 -4.83 -21.05 -27.03
C PHE A 116 -3.50 -20.27 -27.04
N LEU A 117 -3.28 -19.42 -28.05
CA LEU A 117 -2.09 -18.57 -28.14
C LEU A 117 -2.00 -17.57 -26.98
N ILE A 118 -3.12 -16.96 -26.59
CA ILE A 118 -3.17 -16.06 -25.43
C ILE A 118 -2.82 -16.84 -24.15
N ALA A 119 -3.39 -18.03 -23.95
CA ALA A 119 -3.13 -18.85 -22.78
C ALA A 119 -1.66 -19.27 -22.68
N ILE A 120 -1.08 -19.77 -23.77
CA ILE A 120 0.34 -20.15 -23.82
C ILE A 120 1.23 -18.94 -23.53
N SER A 121 0.93 -17.78 -24.12
CA SER A 121 1.72 -16.57 -23.90
C SER A 121 1.73 -16.13 -22.43
N ILE A 122 0.60 -16.25 -21.73
CA ILE A 122 0.50 -15.91 -20.31
C ILE A 122 1.30 -16.92 -19.47
N LEU A 123 1.12 -18.22 -19.75
CA LEU A 123 1.79 -19.28 -19.00
C LEU A 123 3.31 -19.23 -19.18
N SER A 124 3.80 -19.10 -20.41
CA SER A 124 5.23 -19.01 -20.70
C SER A 124 5.82 -17.76 -20.06
N SER A 125 5.16 -16.61 -20.21
CA SER A 125 5.62 -15.36 -19.62
C SER A 125 5.70 -15.43 -18.09
N GLY A 126 4.65 -15.93 -17.43
CA GLY A 126 4.62 -16.08 -15.98
C GLY A 126 5.70 -17.03 -15.47
N PHE A 127 5.90 -18.16 -16.14
CA PHE A 127 6.93 -19.15 -15.79
C PHE A 127 8.34 -18.52 -15.82
N PHE A 128 8.70 -17.85 -16.92
CA PHE A 128 10.01 -17.22 -17.05
C PHE A 128 10.20 -16.04 -16.09
N THR A 129 9.16 -15.25 -15.81
CA THR A 129 9.27 -14.19 -14.78
C THR A 129 9.58 -14.77 -13.41
N ILE A 130 8.96 -15.89 -13.04
CA ILE A 130 9.25 -16.56 -11.75
C ILE A 130 10.71 -17.04 -11.73
N LEU A 131 11.20 -17.67 -12.80
CA LEU A 131 12.59 -18.11 -12.90
C LEU A 131 13.58 -16.95 -12.71
N TYR A 132 13.37 -15.83 -13.41
CA TYR A 132 14.20 -14.63 -13.23
C TYR A 132 14.16 -14.12 -11.78
N SER A 133 12.98 -14.10 -11.15
CA SER A 133 12.84 -13.65 -9.76
C SER A 133 13.60 -14.56 -8.77
N MET A 134 13.65 -15.87 -9.04
CA MET A 134 14.38 -16.84 -8.23
C MET A 134 15.89 -16.69 -8.41
N GLU A 135 16.35 -16.51 -9.66
CA GLU A 135 17.77 -16.32 -10.00
C GLU A 135 18.37 -15.09 -9.31
N TRP A 136 17.62 -13.99 -9.23
CA TRP A 136 18.11 -12.75 -8.60
C TRP A 136 18.11 -12.78 -7.07
N GLY A 137 17.36 -13.68 -6.46
CA GLY A 137 17.14 -13.73 -5.02
C GLY A 137 16.25 -12.61 -4.48
N PRO A 138 15.85 -12.67 -3.20
CA PRO A 138 14.74 -11.89 -2.65
C PRO A 138 15.00 -10.38 -2.60
N VAL A 139 16.25 -9.96 -2.43
CA VAL A 139 16.60 -8.53 -2.30
C VAL A 139 16.50 -7.82 -3.66
N LYS A 140 17.02 -8.44 -4.72
CA LYS A 140 16.98 -7.87 -6.08
C LYS A 140 15.59 -7.99 -6.70
N ALA A 141 14.91 -9.12 -6.49
CA ALA A 141 13.54 -9.32 -6.98
C ALA A 141 12.56 -8.27 -6.42
N LYS A 142 12.68 -7.90 -5.13
CA LYS A 142 11.87 -6.82 -4.54
C LYS A 142 12.11 -5.47 -5.24
N LYS A 143 13.37 -5.11 -5.48
CA LYS A 143 13.73 -3.86 -6.18
C LYS A 143 13.20 -3.85 -7.61
N TRP A 144 13.36 -4.96 -8.33
CA TRP A 144 12.80 -5.13 -9.67
C TRP A 144 11.28 -4.96 -9.68
N LEU A 145 10.57 -5.61 -8.76
CA LEU A 145 9.09 -5.55 -8.70
C LEU A 145 8.60 -4.11 -8.49
N VAL A 146 9.25 -3.35 -7.60
CA VAL A 146 8.95 -1.92 -7.40
C VAL A 146 9.21 -1.12 -8.68
N GLY A 147 10.34 -1.39 -9.37
CA GLY A 147 10.65 -0.78 -10.67
C GLY A 147 9.60 -1.08 -11.74
N PHE A 148 9.17 -2.34 -11.84
CA PHE A 148 8.10 -2.75 -12.75
C PHE A 148 6.78 -2.03 -12.45
N LEU A 149 6.35 -1.96 -11.18
CA LEU A 149 5.11 -1.27 -10.80
C LEU A 149 5.15 0.22 -11.17
N LEU A 150 6.31 0.87 -10.99
CA LEU A 150 6.51 2.25 -11.41
C LEU A 150 6.45 2.38 -12.94
N SER A 151 7.15 1.52 -13.68
CA SER A 151 7.09 1.50 -15.16
C SER A 151 5.68 1.24 -15.68
N PHE A 152 4.92 0.36 -15.02
CA PHE A 152 3.53 0.07 -15.33
C PHE A 152 2.61 1.28 -15.12
N GLY A 153 2.79 1.99 -14.01
CA GLY A 153 2.09 3.24 -13.74
C GLY A 153 2.35 4.29 -14.82
N VAL A 154 3.63 4.52 -15.16
CA VAL A 154 4.02 5.47 -16.22
C VAL A 154 3.48 5.04 -17.59
N ASN A 155 3.49 3.74 -17.91
CA ASN A 155 2.94 3.23 -19.17
C ASN A 155 1.43 3.52 -19.29
N ILE A 156 0.65 3.29 -18.23
CA ILE A 156 -0.80 3.58 -18.23
C ILE A 156 -1.08 5.08 -18.41
N ILE A 157 -0.39 5.93 -17.66
CA ILE A 157 -0.69 7.36 -17.59
C ILE A 157 -0.20 8.10 -18.84
N LEU A 158 1.03 7.81 -19.28
CA LEU A 158 1.73 8.58 -20.30
C LEU A 158 1.83 7.85 -21.64
N THR A 159 2.27 6.60 -21.64
CA THR A 159 2.60 5.88 -22.89
C THR A 159 1.35 5.45 -23.67
N GLN A 160 0.29 5.00 -22.99
CA GLN A 160 -0.96 4.61 -23.65
C GLN A 160 -1.64 5.75 -24.45
N PRO A 161 -1.84 6.97 -23.91
CA PRO A 161 -2.43 8.06 -24.70
C PRO A 161 -1.54 8.48 -25.88
N ILE A 162 -0.21 8.53 -25.69
CA ILE A 162 0.73 8.84 -26.78
C ILE A 162 0.62 7.81 -27.92
N LYS A 163 0.60 6.50 -27.60
CA LYS A 163 0.42 5.42 -28.58
C LYS A 163 -0.87 5.62 -29.40
N ILE A 164 -1.98 6.01 -28.77
CA ILE A 164 -3.27 6.23 -29.45
C ILE A 164 -3.19 7.40 -30.43
N VAL A 165 -2.55 8.52 -30.04
CA VAL A 165 -2.37 9.68 -30.91
C VAL A 165 -1.51 9.31 -32.11
N LEU A 166 -0.38 8.63 -31.91
CA LEU A 166 0.50 8.18 -32.99
C LEU A 166 -0.20 7.26 -33.98
N ILE A 167 -0.95 6.27 -33.50
CA ILE A 167 -1.75 5.37 -34.35
C ILE A 167 -2.80 6.17 -35.14
N THR A 168 -3.43 7.18 -34.52
CA THR A 168 -4.44 8.01 -35.18
C THR A 168 -3.83 8.85 -36.29
N VAL A 169 -2.70 9.52 -36.02
CA VAL A 169 -1.94 10.29 -37.02
C VAL A 169 -1.47 9.39 -38.16
N TYR A 170 -0.92 8.21 -37.85
CA TYR A 170 -0.51 7.23 -38.86
C TYR A 170 -1.67 6.79 -39.75
N ILE A 171 -2.85 6.51 -39.18
CA ILE A 171 -4.05 6.15 -39.96
C ILE A 171 -4.51 7.33 -40.83
N ILE A 172 -4.42 8.57 -40.36
CA ILE A 172 -4.75 9.77 -41.14
C ILE A 172 -3.78 9.93 -42.32
N LEU A 173 -2.48 9.75 -42.10
CA LEU A 173 -1.46 9.80 -43.15
C LEU A 173 -1.68 8.68 -44.18
N LEU A 174 -1.90 7.44 -43.75
CA LEU A 174 -2.23 6.34 -44.65
C LEU A 174 -3.48 6.63 -45.48
N LYS A 175 -4.54 7.16 -44.87
CA LYS A 175 -5.75 7.55 -45.59
C LYS A 175 -5.50 8.67 -46.59
N LYS A 176 -4.63 9.63 -46.27
CA LYS A 176 -4.24 10.71 -47.19
C LYS A 176 -3.47 10.16 -48.39
N VAL A 177 -2.49 9.28 -48.16
CA VAL A 177 -1.72 8.59 -49.20
C VAL A 177 -2.62 7.71 -50.08
N PHE A 178 -3.51 6.93 -49.48
CA PHE A 178 -4.44 6.08 -50.23
C PHE A 178 -5.51 6.87 -50.99
N LYS A 179 -5.95 8.02 -50.45
CA LYS A 179 -6.90 8.92 -51.12
C LYS A 179 -6.24 9.57 -52.33
N LEU A 180 -4.97 9.99 -52.20
CA LEU A 180 -4.19 10.55 -53.31
C LEU A 180 -4.02 9.51 -54.43
N SER A 181 -3.57 8.30 -54.08
CA SER A 181 -3.41 7.20 -55.04
C SER A 181 -4.72 6.78 -55.73
N LYS A 182 -5.86 6.82 -55.03
CA LYS A 182 -7.16 6.53 -55.64
C LYS A 182 -7.68 7.66 -56.53
N THR A 183 -7.26 8.90 -56.29
CA THR A 183 -7.65 10.07 -57.11
C THR A 183 -6.87 10.05 -58.42
N GLU A 184 -5.58 9.75 -58.37
CA GLU A 184 -4.72 9.57 -59.56
C GLU A 184 -5.22 8.43 -60.47
N LEU A 185 -5.62 7.28 -59.90
CA LEU A 185 -6.18 6.18 -60.69
C LEU A 185 -7.54 6.51 -61.34
N LEU A 186 -8.37 7.36 -60.71
CA LEU A 186 -9.66 7.80 -61.25
C LEU A 186 -9.51 8.91 -62.30
N GLU A 187 -8.45 9.71 -62.23
CA GLU A 187 -8.09 10.68 -63.28
C GLU A 187 -7.55 9.96 -64.52
N GLN A 188 -6.74 8.92 -64.33
CA GLN A 188 -6.21 8.09 -65.40
C GLN A 188 -7.32 7.30 -66.15
N GLU A 189 -8.31 6.77 -65.41
CA GLU A 189 -9.49 6.08 -66.00
C GLU A 189 -10.45 7.06 -66.72
N LYS A 190 -10.46 8.35 -66.33
CA LYS A 190 -11.23 9.40 -67.02
C LYS A 190 -10.57 9.86 -68.32
N GLU A 191 -9.24 9.99 -68.35
CA GLU A 191 -8.49 10.35 -69.56
C GLU A 191 -8.60 9.25 -70.65
N GLU A 192 -8.62 7.97 -70.27
CA GLU A 192 -8.87 6.86 -71.22
C GLU A 192 -10.31 6.86 -71.79
N LEU A 193 -11.30 7.30 -71.01
CA LEU A 193 -12.70 7.40 -71.43
C LEU A 193 -12.99 8.62 -72.32
N GLU A 194 -12.24 9.71 -72.16
CA GLU A 194 -12.37 10.94 -72.97
C GLU A 194 -11.68 10.80 -74.34
N TYR A 195 -10.63 9.96 -74.43
CA TYR A 195 -9.94 9.63 -75.68
C TYR A 195 -10.77 8.70 -76.61
N PHE A 196 -11.73 7.93 -76.08
CA PHE A 196 -12.57 7.01 -76.85
C PHE A 196 -13.90 7.63 -77.34
N GLY A 197 -14.19 8.88 -76.98
CA GLY A 197 -15.45 9.58 -77.30
C GLY A 197 -15.38 10.45 -78.54
N LEU A 198 -15.34 9.85 -79.74
CA LEU A 198 -15.49 10.58 -81.01
C LEU A 198 -16.97 10.70 -81.45
N ASP A 199 -17.40 11.96 -81.54
CA ASP A 199 -18.49 12.56 -82.31
C ASP A 199 -19.61 11.69 -82.91
N LEU A 200 -20.83 11.85 -82.37
CA LEU A 200 -22.05 11.94 -83.18
C LEU A 200 -22.95 13.05 -82.62
N ASN A 201 -22.78 14.26 -83.16
CA ASN A 201 -23.79 15.31 -83.14
C ASN A 201 -25.06 14.81 -83.83
N LEU A 202 -26.25 15.14 -83.31
CA LEU A 202 -27.42 15.55 -84.12
C LEU A 202 -28.55 16.13 -83.24
N GLN A 203 -28.92 17.37 -83.59
CA GLN A 203 -30.20 18.05 -83.40
C GLN A 203 -30.56 18.64 -82.02
N GLY A 204 -30.42 19.96 -81.92
CA GLY A 204 -31.58 20.80 -82.26
C GLY A 204 -32.38 21.41 -81.10
N LYS A 205 -32.10 22.70 -80.87
CA LYS A 205 -33.06 23.79 -80.61
C LYS A 205 -33.79 23.88 -79.26
N ASN A 206 -33.61 25.10 -78.72
CA ASN A 206 -34.55 25.97 -78.03
C ASN A 206 -34.67 25.80 -76.51
N GLY A 207 -34.21 26.85 -75.82
CA GLY A 207 -34.39 27.00 -74.38
C GLY A 207 -35.80 27.42 -74.02
N VAL A 208 -36.18 27.09 -72.79
CA VAL A 208 -37.10 27.83 -71.93
C VAL A 208 -36.72 27.49 -70.49
N GLN A 209 -36.53 28.52 -69.65
CA GLN A 209 -36.39 28.37 -68.22
C GLN A 209 -37.75 28.11 -67.54
N GLU A 210 -37.64 27.47 -66.38
CA GLU A 210 -38.49 27.58 -65.18
C GLU A 210 -39.44 26.42 -64.77
N LYS A 211 -39.18 26.03 -63.52
CA LYS A 211 -40.10 25.65 -62.44
C LYS A 211 -40.63 24.21 -62.40
N SER A 212 -39.86 23.45 -61.62
CA SER A 212 -40.27 22.38 -60.71
C SER A 212 -41.76 22.33 -60.35
N ASN A 213 -42.41 21.21 -60.68
CA ASN A 213 -43.59 20.72 -59.97
C ASN A 213 -43.42 19.22 -59.67
N VAL A 214 -43.45 18.93 -58.37
CA VAL A 214 -43.40 17.61 -57.76
C VAL A 214 -44.64 16.83 -58.19
N SER A 215 -44.45 15.79 -59.02
CA SER A 215 -45.48 14.82 -59.34
C SER A 215 -45.45 13.67 -58.34
N LYS A 216 -46.61 13.45 -57.71
CA LYS A 216 -46.91 12.44 -56.69
C LYS A 216 -46.59 11.04 -57.21
N LYS A 217 -45.84 10.25 -56.44
CA LYS A 217 -45.74 8.79 -56.63
C LYS A 217 -46.76 8.09 -55.71
N PRO A 218 -47.33 6.95 -56.15
CA PRO A 218 -48.49 6.33 -55.51
C PRO A 218 -48.13 5.72 -54.15
N VAL A 219 -49.10 5.79 -53.25
CA VAL A 219 -49.11 5.14 -51.93
C VAL A 219 -49.02 3.63 -52.13
N LEU A 220 -47.89 3.04 -51.73
CA LEU A 220 -47.77 1.60 -51.53
C LEU A 220 -47.96 1.35 -50.04
N ASN A 221 -49.13 0.84 -49.66
CA ASN A 221 -49.38 0.33 -48.31
C ASN A 221 -48.46 -0.88 -48.10
N LEU A 222 -47.43 -0.74 -47.27
CA LEU A 222 -46.71 -1.88 -46.70
C LEU A 222 -47.45 -2.35 -45.44
N PRO A 223 -47.47 -3.67 -45.17
CA PRO A 223 -48.03 -4.20 -43.93
C PRO A 223 -47.26 -3.62 -42.75
N GLU A 224 -48.00 -3.27 -41.71
CA GLU A 224 -47.50 -2.87 -40.40
C GLU A 224 -46.61 -3.99 -39.85
N GLU A 225 -45.30 -3.82 -40.03
CA GLU A 225 -44.29 -4.69 -39.45
C GLU A 225 -43.99 -4.10 -38.07
N ASP A 226 -44.44 -4.82 -37.03
CA ASP A 226 -44.21 -4.56 -35.61
C ASP A 226 -42.73 -4.20 -35.36
N TYR A 227 -42.43 -2.91 -35.45
CA TYR A 227 -41.19 -2.37 -34.95
C TYR A 227 -41.33 -2.39 -33.43
N ILE A 228 -40.62 -3.32 -32.78
CA ILE A 228 -40.43 -3.31 -31.34
C ILE A 228 -39.88 -1.92 -30.99
N ASP A 229 -40.77 -1.03 -30.57
CA ASP A 229 -40.44 0.27 -30.02
C ASP A 229 -39.54 -0.02 -28.81
N ASP A 230 -38.25 0.33 -28.95
CA ASP A 230 -37.34 0.46 -27.83
C ASP A 230 -37.95 1.53 -26.91
N THR A 231 -38.91 1.13 -26.08
CA THR A 231 -39.67 2.04 -25.22
C THR A 231 -38.71 3.02 -24.55
N PRO A 232 -39.04 4.32 -24.46
CA PRO A 232 -38.21 5.31 -23.78
C PRO A 232 -37.93 4.95 -22.31
N VAL A 233 -38.65 3.97 -21.77
CA VAL A 233 -38.46 3.37 -20.44
C VAL A 233 -37.20 2.49 -20.39
N MET A 234 -36.94 1.62 -21.38
CA MET A 234 -35.76 0.74 -21.40
C MET A 234 -34.45 1.50 -21.61
N SER A 235 -34.45 2.56 -22.43
CA SER A 235 -33.27 3.41 -22.64
C SER A 235 -32.93 4.25 -21.40
N LYS A 236 -33.94 4.76 -20.69
CA LYS A 236 -33.78 5.42 -19.38
C LYS A 236 -33.29 4.46 -18.30
N ALA A 237 -33.88 3.26 -18.20
CA ALA A 237 -33.46 2.24 -17.23
C ALA A 237 -32.00 1.81 -17.45
N ARG A 238 -31.56 1.69 -18.71
CA ARG A 238 -30.16 1.40 -19.04
C ARG A 238 -29.20 2.51 -18.62
N ARG A 239 -29.58 3.78 -18.82
CA ARG A 239 -28.78 4.94 -18.40
C ARG A 239 -28.66 5.03 -16.88
N VAL A 240 -29.73 4.74 -16.13
CA VAL A 240 -29.70 4.66 -14.66
C VAL A 240 -28.77 3.55 -14.18
N ASN A 241 -28.80 2.38 -14.84
CA ASN A 241 -27.88 1.28 -14.51
C ASN A 241 -26.41 1.62 -14.83
N GLU A 242 -26.14 2.37 -15.90
CA GLU A 242 -24.80 2.85 -16.25
C GLU A 242 -24.26 3.84 -15.20
N LEU A 243 -25.08 4.80 -14.75
CA LEU A 243 -24.73 5.75 -13.68
C LEU A 243 -24.53 5.05 -12.32
N ARG A 244 -25.39 4.07 -11.97
CA ARG A 244 -25.21 3.23 -10.77
C ARG A 244 -23.91 2.43 -10.82
N ALA A 245 -23.56 1.90 -11.99
CA ALA A 245 -22.31 1.18 -12.19
C ALA A 245 -21.09 2.11 -12.13
N GLU A 246 -21.18 3.34 -12.62
CA GLU A 246 -20.12 4.36 -12.45
C GLU A 246 -19.90 4.74 -10.99
N LYS A 247 -20.98 4.99 -10.25
CA LYS A 247 -20.91 5.26 -8.81
C LYS A 247 -20.25 4.09 -8.06
N ARG A 248 -20.70 2.86 -8.30
CA ARG A 248 -20.13 1.65 -7.69
C ARG A 248 -18.66 1.44 -8.05
N ARG A 249 -18.26 1.72 -9.31
CA ARG A 249 -16.86 1.65 -9.73
C ARG A 249 -16.00 2.68 -9.03
N ARG A 250 -16.48 3.93 -8.92
CA ARG A 250 -15.77 5.00 -8.19
C ARG A 250 -15.57 4.62 -6.73
N GLU A 251 -16.62 4.12 -6.07
CA GLU A 251 -16.55 3.65 -4.68
C GLU A 251 -15.56 2.50 -4.51
N PHE A 252 -15.54 1.54 -5.44
CA PHE A 252 -14.55 0.45 -5.43
C PHE A 252 -13.11 0.97 -5.50
N TYR A 253 -12.80 1.88 -6.44
CA TYR A 253 -11.44 2.42 -6.58
C TYR A 253 -11.03 3.31 -5.40
N LEU A 254 -11.95 4.11 -4.86
CA LEU A 254 -11.69 4.88 -3.65
C LEU A 254 -11.44 3.98 -2.44
N SER A 255 -12.21 2.89 -2.30
CA SER A 255 -12.01 1.90 -1.23
C SER A 255 -10.68 1.16 -1.40
N LEU A 256 -10.32 0.80 -2.63
CA LEU A 256 -9.02 0.18 -2.92
C LEU A 256 -7.86 1.12 -2.59
N LEU A 257 -7.97 2.39 -2.99
CA LEU A 257 -6.98 3.42 -2.65
C LEU A 257 -6.86 3.60 -1.13
N TYR A 258 -7.99 3.64 -0.42
CA TYR A 258 -8.03 3.75 1.03
C TYR A 258 -7.31 2.58 1.72
N ILE A 259 -7.56 1.34 1.28
CA ILE A 259 -6.85 0.15 1.78
C ILE A 259 -5.35 0.25 1.51
N ILE A 260 -4.94 0.69 0.31
CA ILE A 260 -3.53 0.88 -0.03
C ILE A 260 -2.87 1.93 0.89
N VAL A 261 -3.57 3.05 1.18
CA VAL A 261 -3.07 4.08 2.10
C VAL A 261 -2.94 3.54 3.52
N ILE A 262 -3.93 2.80 4.03
CA ILE A 262 -3.83 2.15 5.35
C ILE A 262 -2.64 1.19 5.38
N LEU A 263 -2.50 0.32 4.38
CA LEU A 263 -1.40 -0.63 4.32
C LEU A 263 -0.05 0.09 4.25
N ALA A 264 0.04 1.21 3.53
CA ALA A 264 1.24 2.04 3.48
C ALA A 264 1.56 2.66 4.84
N ILE A 265 0.56 3.17 5.57
CA ILE A 265 0.73 3.72 6.93
C ILE A 265 1.20 2.61 7.88
N VAL A 266 0.52 1.45 7.87
CA VAL A 266 0.87 0.30 8.72
C VAL A 266 2.28 -0.20 8.42
N TYR A 267 2.64 -0.30 7.14
CA TYR A 267 3.98 -0.72 6.72
C TYR A 267 5.04 0.31 7.12
N ALA A 268 4.76 1.61 6.96
CA ALA A 268 5.66 2.68 7.37
C ALA A 268 5.82 2.75 8.89
N SER A 269 4.78 2.43 9.66
CA SER A 269 4.83 2.36 11.12
C SER A 269 5.48 1.08 11.65
N ASN A 270 5.50 0.01 10.85
CA ASN A 270 6.07 -1.26 11.27
C ASN A 270 7.59 -1.23 11.13
N ASP A 271 8.27 -0.98 12.24
CA ASP A 271 9.71 -1.11 12.34
C ASP A 271 10.12 -2.57 12.67
N ASP A 272 10.93 -3.20 11.82
CA ASP A 272 11.48 -4.54 12.02
C ASP A 272 12.33 -4.63 13.30
N PHE A 273 12.88 -3.51 13.76
CA PHE A 273 13.68 -3.45 14.97
C PHE A 273 12.84 -3.65 16.24
N THR A 274 11.60 -3.16 16.27
CA THR A 274 10.77 -3.15 17.50
C THR A 274 10.52 -4.55 18.03
N TYR A 275 10.07 -5.48 17.17
CA TYR A 275 9.83 -6.87 17.57
C TYR A 275 11.12 -7.55 18.07
N ARG A 276 12.22 -7.38 17.34
CA ARG A 276 13.52 -7.97 17.69
C ARG A 276 14.06 -7.42 19.01
N PHE A 277 13.87 -6.13 19.26
CA PHE A 277 14.24 -5.48 20.51
C PHE A 277 13.50 -6.12 21.69
N PHE A 278 12.17 -6.18 21.64
CA PHE A 278 11.37 -6.75 22.74
C PHE A 278 11.61 -8.23 22.94
N GLU A 279 11.76 -9.02 21.87
CA GLU A 279 12.07 -10.45 21.98
C GLU A 279 13.46 -10.67 22.61
N THR A 280 14.45 -9.86 22.24
CA THR A 280 15.79 -9.94 22.83
C THR A 280 15.78 -9.52 24.30
N LEU A 281 15.08 -8.43 24.64
CA LEU A 281 14.88 -7.99 26.01
C LEU A 281 14.21 -9.08 26.86
N TYR A 282 13.12 -9.67 26.35
CA TYR A 282 12.41 -10.75 27.02
C TYR A 282 13.28 -11.99 27.22
N ARG A 283 14.13 -12.34 26.25
CA ARG A 283 15.08 -13.45 26.38
C ARG A 283 16.16 -13.19 27.42
N LEU A 284 16.68 -11.97 27.52
CA LEU A 284 17.78 -11.63 28.42
C LEU A 284 17.32 -11.41 29.87
N THR A 285 16.19 -10.75 30.08
CA THR A 285 15.71 -10.37 31.42
C THR A 285 14.36 -10.97 31.77
N GLY A 286 13.42 -11.01 30.82
CA GLY A 286 12.03 -11.40 31.07
C GLY A 286 11.81 -12.87 31.42
N LYS A 287 12.54 -13.80 30.79
CA LYS A 287 12.41 -15.25 31.06
C LYS A 287 12.81 -15.62 32.49
N SER A 288 13.91 -15.04 32.99
CA SER A 288 14.36 -15.25 34.37
C SER A 288 13.47 -14.52 35.37
N PHE A 289 12.94 -13.34 35.02
CA PHE A 289 12.04 -12.58 35.89
C PHE A 289 10.76 -13.35 36.24
N LYS A 290 10.22 -14.16 35.32
CA LYS A 290 9.04 -15.02 35.57
C LYS A 290 9.23 -16.03 36.69
N GLN A 291 10.48 -16.37 37.04
CA GLN A 291 10.80 -17.33 38.09
C GLN A 291 11.00 -16.65 39.46
N VAL A 292 11.04 -15.32 39.51
CA VAL A 292 11.20 -14.53 40.73
C VAL A 292 9.92 -14.60 41.57
N LYS A 293 10.06 -15.03 42.83
CA LYS A 293 8.94 -15.15 43.79
C LYS A 293 9.22 -14.48 45.14
N THR A 294 10.48 -14.35 45.52
CA THR A 294 10.92 -13.78 46.80
C THR A 294 11.71 -12.49 46.59
N ILE A 295 11.84 -11.68 47.65
CA ILE A 295 12.57 -10.41 47.63
C ILE A 295 14.05 -10.66 47.34
N GLU A 296 14.63 -11.72 47.89
CA GLU A 296 16.03 -12.09 47.66
C GLU A 296 16.26 -12.46 46.19
N ASN A 297 15.36 -13.25 45.60
CA ASN A 297 15.44 -13.62 44.18
C ASN A 297 15.27 -12.39 43.27
N TYR A 298 14.49 -11.39 43.69
CA TYR A 298 14.33 -10.14 42.96
C TYR A 298 15.64 -9.35 42.92
N TRP A 299 16.30 -9.17 44.08
CA TRP A 299 17.60 -8.51 44.14
C TRP A 299 18.68 -9.29 43.38
N GLN A 300 18.67 -10.63 43.45
CA GLN A 300 19.57 -11.47 42.69
C GLN A 300 19.37 -11.27 41.18
N TRP A 301 18.12 -11.34 40.71
CA TRP A 301 17.78 -11.10 39.31
C TRP A 301 18.20 -9.69 38.84
N MET A 302 17.96 -8.67 39.66
CA MET A 302 18.31 -7.29 39.34
C MET A 302 19.83 -7.15 39.16
N ASN A 303 20.61 -7.67 40.11
CA ASN A 303 22.08 -7.56 40.10
C ASN A 303 22.75 -8.43 39.02
N GLU A 304 22.19 -9.59 38.69
CA GLU A 304 22.79 -10.52 37.72
C GLU A 304 22.36 -10.28 36.27
N LYS A 305 21.13 -9.78 36.03
CA LYS A 305 20.54 -9.66 34.69
C LYS A 305 20.29 -8.23 34.27
N LEU A 306 19.62 -7.43 35.10
CA LEU A 306 19.18 -6.09 34.73
C LEU A 306 20.32 -5.07 34.79
N VAL A 307 21.04 -5.00 35.92
CA VAL A 307 22.10 -4.01 36.15
C VAL A 307 23.25 -4.17 35.15
N PRO A 308 23.78 -5.37 34.85
CA PRO A 308 24.85 -5.53 33.87
C PRO A 308 24.42 -5.13 32.45
N LEU A 309 23.15 -5.34 32.10
CA LEU A 309 22.60 -4.91 30.81
C LEU A 309 22.57 -3.39 30.71
N LEU A 310 22.16 -2.70 31.77
CA LEU A 310 22.12 -1.22 31.84
C LEU A 310 23.51 -0.57 31.91
N LEU A 311 24.52 -1.31 32.38
CA LEU A 311 25.92 -0.87 32.49
C LEU A 311 26.82 -1.43 31.38
N SER A 312 26.24 -2.01 30.34
CA SER A 312 26.99 -2.66 29.25
C SER A 312 27.73 -1.67 28.32
N GLY A 313 27.63 -0.37 28.56
CA GLY A 313 28.28 0.66 27.78
C GLY A 313 29.79 0.77 28.01
N ASN A 314 30.49 1.25 26.99
CA ASN A 314 31.94 1.50 27.06
C ASN A 314 32.25 2.77 27.88
N GLN A 315 33.48 2.92 28.37
CA GLN A 315 33.91 4.11 29.14
C GLN A 315 33.65 5.45 28.44
N LYS A 316 33.71 5.48 27.09
CA LYS A 316 33.44 6.69 26.29
C LYS A 316 31.95 6.97 26.08
N SER A 317 31.08 5.98 26.24
CA SER A 317 29.63 6.08 26.03
C SER A 317 28.88 5.14 26.99
N PRO A 318 28.82 5.49 28.29
CA PRO A 318 28.27 4.61 29.32
C PRO A 318 26.77 4.34 29.17
N SER A 319 26.03 5.26 28.54
CA SER A 319 24.58 5.12 28.30
C SER A 319 24.23 4.29 27.05
N PHE A 320 25.21 3.82 26.28
CA PHE A 320 24.97 3.03 25.07
C PHE A 320 24.89 1.53 25.40
N ILE A 321 23.83 0.85 24.95
CA ILE A 321 23.67 -0.60 25.10
C ILE A 321 24.06 -1.29 23.78
N PRO A 322 25.22 -1.97 23.70
CA PRO A 322 25.70 -2.56 22.45
C PRO A 322 24.77 -3.63 21.89
N VAL A 323 24.14 -4.41 22.76
CA VAL A 323 23.23 -5.51 22.39
C VAL A 323 22.03 -5.01 21.59
N PHE A 324 21.49 -3.85 21.94
CA PHE A 324 20.34 -3.25 21.28
C PHE A 324 20.73 -2.16 20.28
N LYS A 325 22.01 -1.75 20.24
CA LYS A 325 22.47 -0.55 19.51
C LYS A 325 21.64 0.70 19.85
N SER A 326 21.22 0.81 21.11
CA SER A 326 20.33 1.87 21.60
C SER A 326 21.00 2.71 22.69
N LEU A 327 20.54 3.94 22.86
CA LEU A 327 20.97 4.84 23.91
C LEU A 327 19.92 4.90 25.03
N ILE A 328 20.35 4.77 26.28
CA ILE A 328 19.49 5.01 27.44
C ILE A 328 19.32 6.52 27.60
N LEU A 329 18.06 6.97 27.68
CA LEU A 329 17.72 8.37 27.88
C LEU A 329 17.25 8.58 29.33
N GLY A 330 17.86 9.54 30.02
CA GLY A 330 17.48 9.93 31.37
C GLY A 330 18.01 9.04 32.49
N SER A 331 17.40 9.15 33.66
CA SER A 331 17.73 8.41 34.88
C SER A 331 16.86 7.17 35.04
N VAL A 332 17.39 6.16 35.74
CA VAL A 332 16.60 5.01 36.18
C VAL A 332 15.84 5.41 37.43
N ARG A 333 14.54 5.12 37.48
CA ARG A 333 13.68 5.38 38.62
C ARG A 333 13.13 4.07 39.14
N LEU A 334 13.25 3.85 40.44
CA LEU A 334 12.53 2.79 41.15
C LEU A 334 11.41 3.43 41.95
N ARG A 335 10.18 2.95 41.77
CA ARG A 335 9.03 3.43 42.53
C ARG A 335 8.42 2.30 43.34
N GLN A 336 8.05 2.60 44.58
CA GLN A 336 7.45 1.66 45.51
C GLN A 336 6.15 2.21 46.06
N LYS A 337 5.13 1.35 46.13
CA LYS A 337 3.91 1.58 46.91
C LYS A 337 3.85 0.64 48.10
N ARG A 338 3.39 1.17 49.23
CA ARG A 338 3.32 0.48 50.52
C ARG A 338 1.90 0.48 51.05
N THR A 339 1.63 -0.48 51.93
CA THR A 339 0.36 -0.60 52.64
C THR A 339 0.53 -0.21 54.09
N VAL A 340 -0.48 0.47 54.64
CA VAL A 340 -0.49 0.82 56.06
C VAL A 340 -0.54 -0.46 56.90
N LYS A 341 0.29 -0.53 57.94
CA LYS A 341 0.26 -1.62 58.93
C LYS A 341 -0.99 -1.51 59.79
N ASP A 342 -2.04 -2.22 59.41
CA ASP A 342 -3.21 -2.41 60.28
C ASP A 342 -2.97 -3.60 61.22
N ILE A 343 -2.77 -3.30 62.52
CA ILE A 343 -2.67 -4.33 63.55
C ILE A 343 -4.09 -4.77 63.91
N VAL A 344 -4.59 -5.81 63.22
CA VAL A 344 -5.85 -6.45 63.62
C VAL A 344 -5.56 -7.48 64.71
N VAL A 345 -5.73 -7.07 65.98
CA VAL A 345 -5.66 -8.01 67.11
C VAL A 345 -6.95 -8.84 67.14
N TYR A 346 -6.87 -10.10 66.69
CA TYR A 346 -7.96 -11.04 66.92
C TYR A 346 -8.08 -11.33 68.42
N LYS A 347 -9.07 -10.73 69.08
CA LYS A 347 -9.34 -10.86 70.52
C LYS A 347 -9.38 -12.31 71.05
N ARG A 348 -9.58 -13.31 70.17
CA ARG A 348 -9.60 -14.74 70.50
C ARG A 348 -8.22 -15.41 70.61
N ILE A 349 -7.17 -14.83 70.04
CA ILE A 349 -5.81 -15.39 70.10
C ILE A 349 -4.91 -14.40 70.86
N LYS A 350 -5.01 -14.39 72.19
CA LYS A 350 -4.33 -13.42 73.07
C LYS A 350 -2.80 -13.47 73.02
N ASN A 351 -2.21 -14.58 72.54
CA ASN A 351 -0.75 -14.77 72.47
C ASN A 351 -0.18 -14.68 71.06
N LEU A 352 -1.01 -14.41 70.04
CA LEU A 352 -0.54 -14.28 68.66
C LEU A 352 -1.03 -12.95 68.11
N THR A 353 -0.22 -11.91 68.30
CA THR A 353 -0.37 -10.63 67.57
C THR A 353 0.06 -10.87 66.13
N ILE A 354 -0.81 -11.49 65.32
CA ILE A 354 -0.54 -11.61 63.90
C ILE A 354 -0.86 -10.25 63.26
N CYS A 355 0.18 -9.49 62.92
CA CYS A 355 0.05 -8.36 62.03
C CYS A 355 -0.22 -8.89 60.61
N LEU A 356 -1.48 -9.21 60.32
CA LEU A 356 -1.88 -9.52 58.95
C LEU A 356 -2.03 -8.19 58.22
N ASN A 357 -1.03 -7.82 57.43
CA ASN A 357 -1.25 -6.86 56.35
C ASN A 357 -2.34 -7.45 55.45
N HIS A 358 -3.57 -6.94 55.58
CA HIS A 358 -4.56 -7.08 54.53
C HIS A 358 -4.13 -6.14 53.39
N GLY A 359 -3.01 -6.47 52.74
CA GLY A 359 -2.28 -5.60 51.80
C GLY A 359 -3.03 -5.24 50.52
N TYR A 360 -4.33 -5.55 50.44
CA TYR A 360 -5.24 -5.15 49.38
C TYR A 360 -6.40 -4.28 49.84
N MET A 361 -6.82 -4.39 51.11
CA MET A 361 -7.98 -3.67 51.65
C MET A 361 -7.57 -2.46 52.50
N SER A 362 -6.34 -2.46 53.03
CA SER A 362 -5.76 -1.31 53.71
C SER A 362 -5.30 -0.30 52.65
N GLY A 363 -5.64 0.98 52.85
CA GLY A 363 -5.25 2.07 51.97
C GLY A 363 -3.73 2.18 51.79
N ASP A 364 -3.32 2.93 50.77
CA ASP A 364 -1.91 3.20 50.51
C ASP A 364 -1.29 4.01 51.67
N ASP A 365 -0.05 3.70 52.00
CA ASP A 365 0.69 4.38 53.06
C ASP A 365 1.40 5.63 52.50
N GLU A 366 0.91 6.80 52.91
CA GLU A 366 1.38 8.13 52.47
C GLU A 366 2.31 8.80 53.50
N ARG A 367 2.71 8.07 54.56
CA ARG A 367 3.47 8.68 55.67
C ARG A 367 4.92 8.98 55.30
N MET A 368 5.50 9.99 55.94
CA MET A 368 6.93 10.28 55.83
C MET A 368 7.73 9.40 56.80
N TYR A 369 8.81 8.80 56.28
CA TYR A 369 9.67 7.89 57.03
C TYR A 369 11.10 8.44 57.10
N LYS A 370 11.81 8.02 58.14
CA LYS A 370 13.27 8.05 58.23
C LYS A 370 13.86 6.77 57.62
N PRO A 371 15.18 6.70 57.38
CA PRO A 371 15.83 5.47 56.96
C PRO A 371 15.42 4.25 57.77
N ASN A 372 15.25 3.11 57.09
CA ASN A 372 14.73 1.85 57.62
C ASN A 372 13.24 1.87 58.03
N TRP A 373 12.41 2.68 57.36
CA TRP A 373 10.96 2.76 57.59
C TRP A 373 10.57 3.14 59.03
N VAL A 374 11.39 3.97 59.69
CA VAL A 374 11.07 4.50 61.02
C VAL A 374 10.13 5.70 60.88
N PRO A 375 8.92 5.69 61.48
CA PRO A 375 7.96 6.78 61.33
C PRO A 375 8.55 8.11 61.82
N MET A 376 8.40 9.18 61.04
CA MET A 376 8.79 10.52 61.46
C MET A 376 7.74 11.10 62.42
N LEU A 377 8.18 11.59 63.58
CA LEU A 377 7.28 12.21 64.58
C LEU A 377 6.80 13.58 64.08
N GLU A 378 5.57 13.96 64.41
CA GLU A 378 4.95 15.20 63.93
C GLU A 378 5.72 16.47 64.28
N LEU A 379 6.45 16.46 65.40
CA LEU A 379 7.30 17.56 65.85
C LEU A 379 8.53 17.79 64.93
N GLU A 380 9.00 16.74 64.25
CA GLU A 380 10.14 16.81 63.32
C GLU A 380 9.70 17.19 61.91
N ARG A 381 8.44 16.92 61.55
CA ARG A 381 7.83 17.23 60.25
C ARG A 381 7.79 18.74 59.97
N ASN A 382 7.61 19.54 61.02
CA ASN A 382 7.50 21.00 60.91
C ASN A 382 8.87 21.70 60.79
N GLY A 383 9.98 20.98 61.01
CA GLY A 383 11.34 21.52 60.88
C GLY A 383 11.97 21.35 59.49
N THR A 384 11.37 20.51 58.63
CA THR A 384 11.93 20.12 57.32
C THR A 384 11.36 20.87 56.12
N THR A 385 10.51 21.89 56.32
CA THR A 385 9.82 22.62 55.24
C THR A 385 10.71 23.50 54.36
N GLU A 386 12.02 23.65 54.63
CA GLU A 386 12.88 24.55 53.84
C GLU A 386 14.24 24.00 53.36
N SER A 387 14.58 22.74 53.62
CA SER A 387 15.81 22.15 53.04
C SER A 387 15.46 21.16 51.95
N GLN A 388 15.76 21.53 50.69
CA GLN A 388 15.85 20.59 49.57
C GLN A 388 16.76 19.41 49.99
N SER A 389 16.15 18.33 50.45
CA SER A 389 16.83 17.18 51.02
C SER A 389 17.65 16.50 49.92
N SER A 390 18.96 16.50 50.11
CA SER A 390 19.91 15.97 49.15
C SER A 390 19.92 14.43 49.16
N GLY A 391 19.85 13.85 47.96
CA GLY A 391 20.29 12.49 47.65
C GLY A 391 19.47 11.32 48.20
N THR A 392 19.54 11.07 49.52
CA THR A 392 19.14 9.82 50.19
C THR A 392 17.94 9.96 51.12
N GLU A 393 17.72 11.16 51.68
CA GLU A 393 16.57 11.44 52.54
C GLU A 393 15.25 11.46 51.75
N SER A 394 15.33 11.78 50.46
CA SER A 394 14.17 11.76 49.55
C SER A 394 13.59 10.37 49.29
N TRP A 395 14.34 9.29 49.55
CA TRP A 395 13.88 7.91 49.27
C TRP A 395 12.75 7.44 50.21
N TRP A 396 12.61 8.12 51.35
CA TRP A 396 11.71 7.76 52.45
C TRP A 396 10.53 8.73 52.60
N VAL A 397 10.49 9.76 51.74
CA VAL A 397 9.42 10.75 51.68
C VAL A 397 8.44 10.32 50.60
N PHE A 398 7.14 10.35 50.91
CA PHE A 398 6.09 10.03 49.96
C PHE A 398 5.92 11.18 48.96
N ASP A 399 5.92 10.85 47.67
CA ASP A 399 5.70 11.83 46.61
C ASP A 399 4.21 11.95 46.27
N GLU A 400 3.55 12.94 46.88
CA GLU A 400 2.12 13.26 46.68
C GLU A 400 1.84 13.93 45.32
N GLN A 401 2.81 14.70 44.80
CA GLN A 401 2.66 15.44 43.56
C GLN A 401 3.56 14.85 42.49
N PRO A 402 3.02 14.11 41.51
CA PRO A 402 3.84 13.67 40.39
C PRO A 402 4.24 14.92 39.60
N HIS A 403 5.45 15.45 39.86
CA HIS A 403 6.05 16.55 39.10
C HIS A 403 6.30 16.17 37.62
N SER A 404 5.91 14.94 37.22
CA SER A 404 5.95 14.40 35.88
C SER A 404 4.64 13.65 35.60
N HIS A 405 3.98 13.97 34.49
CA HIS A 405 2.74 13.43 33.90
C HIS A 405 2.60 11.89 33.78
N GLY A 406 2.93 11.13 34.82
CA GLY A 406 2.83 9.68 34.83
C GLY A 406 1.37 9.24 34.84
N LEU A 407 0.97 8.45 33.85
CA LEU A 407 -0.34 7.79 33.84
C LEU A 407 -0.35 6.65 34.88
N ALA A 408 -1.53 6.33 35.40
CA ALA A 408 -1.70 5.15 36.25
C ALA A 408 -1.27 3.89 35.49
N SER A 409 -0.55 3.00 36.16
CA SER A 409 -0.08 1.73 35.64
C SER A 409 -1.06 0.62 36.03
N GLU A 410 -1.63 -0.06 35.05
CA GLU A 410 -2.52 -1.20 35.28
C GLU A 410 -1.71 -2.47 35.56
N GLY A 411 -1.90 -3.05 36.73
CA GLY A 411 -1.36 -4.36 37.09
C GLY A 411 -2.41 -5.45 37.02
N ARG A 412 -1.99 -6.71 37.18
CA ARG A 412 -2.91 -7.87 37.18
C ARG A 412 -3.95 -7.82 38.30
N LEU A 413 -3.62 -7.18 39.42
CA LEU A 413 -4.42 -7.22 40.64
C LEU A 413 -5.11 -5.87 40.94
N ASP A 414 -4.54 -4.72 40.52
CA ASP A 414 -5.04 -3.37 40.80
C ASP A 414 -4.39 -2.35 39.85
N THR A 415 -4.94 -1.15 39.82
CA THR A 415 -4.43 0.02 39.11
C THR A 415 -3.66 0.92 40.05
N TYR A 416 -2.38 1.16 39.76
CA TYR A 416 -1.48 1.94 40.59
C TYR A 416 -1.29 3.32 39.99
N ASP A 417 -1.68 4.37 40.71
CA ASP A 417 -1.40 5.75 40.29
C ASP A 417 0.12 6.08 40.26
N ALA A 418 0.44 7.32 39.92
CA ALA A 418 1.81 7.74 39.75
C ALA A 418 2.58 8.04 41.04
N THR A 419 1.91 8.07 42.20
CA THR A 419 2.46 8.45 43.51
C THR A 419 3.21 7.30 44.18
N GLY A 420 4.02 7.62 45.18
CA GLY A 420 4.73 6.62 45.98
C GLY A 420 6.09 7.09 46.47
N TYR A 421 6.87 6.16 47.02
CA TYR A 421 8.26 6.39 47.40
C TYR A 421 9.15 6.16 46.18
N ILE A 422 10.02 7.13 45.89
CA ILE A 422 10.79 7.15 44.64
C ILE A 422 12.28 7.24 44.92
N VAL A 423 13.04 6.33 44.30
CA VAL A 423 14.50 6.40 44.23
C VAL A 423 14.89 6.77 42.80
N ASN A 424 15.36 8.00 42.62
CA ASN A 424 15.90 8.48 41.34
C ASN A 424 17.40 8.21 41.27
N ILE A 425 17.85 7.54 40.21
CA ILE A 425 19.24 7.13 40.02
C ILE A 425 19.83 7.96 38.85
N PRO A 426 20.55 9.06 39.14
CA PRO A 426 20.88 10.08 38.15
C PRO A 426 22.02 9.71 37.18
N SER A 427 22.86 8.72 37.51
CA SER A 427 24.01 8.35 36.69
C SER A 427 24.23 6.84 36.66
N HIS A 428 24.52 6.31 35.48
CA HIS A 428 24.91 4.91 35.27
C HIS A 428 26.14 4.52 36.11
N VAL A 429 27.08 5.44 36.35
CA VAL A 429 28.30 5.14 37.11
C VAL A 429 27.99 4.78 38.57
N ARG A 430 27.02 5.47 39.18
CA ARG A 430 26.62 5.25 40.58
C ARG A 430 25.45 4.27 40.75
N LEU A 431 24.94 3.69 39.65
CA LEU A 431 23.78 2.79 39.68
C LEU A 431 23.99 1.63 40.66
N LYS A 432 25.16 0.97 40.58
CA LYS A 432 25.47 -0.18 41.43
C LYS A 432 25.59 0.21 42.91
N GLU A 433 26.23 1.34 43.20
CA GLU A 433 26.43 1.84 44.57
C GLU A 433 25.11 2.23 45.23
N ILE A 434 24.24 2.92 44.49
CA ILE A 434 22.92 3.34 44.97
C ILE A 434 22.03 2.11 45.20
N LEU A 435 22.00 1.16 44.26
CA LEU A 435 21.21 -0.08 44.43
C LEU A 435 21.69 -0.91 45.62
N GLN A 436 23.00 -1.01 45.84
CA GLN A 436 23.54 -1.67 47.04
C GLN A 436 23.11 -0.95 48.32
N SER A 437 23.10 0.39 48.31
CA SER A 437 22.64 1.19 49.46
C SER A 437 21.14 1.00 49.74
N VAL A 438 20.32 0.90 48.70
CA VAL A 438 18.87 0.62 48.79
C VAL A 438 18.61 -0.81 49.28
N GLN A 439 19.40 -1.78 48.82
CA GLN A 439 19.31 -3.17 49.27
C GLN A 439 19.72 -3.28 50.74
N ASN A 440 20.81 -2.63 51.16
CA ASN A 440 21.31 -2.67 52.54
C ASN A 440 20.36 -1.97 53.52
N SER A 441 19.64 -0.94 53.09
CA SER A 441 18.66 -0.23 53.92
C SER A 441 17.30 -0.92 54.03
N SER A 442 17.15 -2.13 53.45
CA SER A 442 15.89 -2.90 53.46
C SER A 442 14.69 -2.08 52.99
N TRP A 443 14.89 -1.25 51.96
CA TRP A 443 13.83 -0.40 51.40
C TRP A 443 12.62 -1.21 50.91
N ILE A 444 12.86 -2.42 50.38
CA ILE A 444 11.83 -3.40 50.05
C ILE A 444 11.61 -4.33 51.25
N ASP A 445 10.42 -4.31 51.85
CA ASP A 445 10.04 -5.15 52.98
C ASP A 445 8.67 -5.82 52.78
N SER A 446 8.15 -6.46 53.83
CA SER A 446 6.85 -7.16 53.82
C SER A 446 5.63 -6.26 53.61
N ASN A 447 5.77 -4.93 53.73
CA ASN A 447 4.67 -3.98 53.58
C ASN A 447 4.65 -3.35 52.17
N THR A 448 5.66 -3.64 51.37
CA THR A 448 5.70 -3.29 49.95
C THR A 448 4.59 -4.02 49.21
N LYS A 449 3.65 -3.26 48.65
CA LYS A 449 2.55 -3.78 47.83
C LYS A 449 3.03 -3.97 46.39
N VAL A 450 3.72 -2.97 45.83
CA VAL A 450 4.16 -2.95 44.43
C VAL A 450 5.49 -2.23 44.24
N LEU A 451 6.25 -2.71 43.24
CA LEU A 451 7.47 -2.14 42.72
C LEU A 451 7.30 -1.88 41.22
N LEU A 452 7.71 -0.69 40.77
CA LEU A 452 7.56 -0.19 39.40
C LEU A 452 8.90 0.31 38.86
#